data_AF-L0A5D6-F1
#
_entry.id   AF-L0A5D6-F1
#
_cell.length_a   1.000
_cell.length_b   1.000
_cell.length_c   1.000
_cell.angle_alpha   90.00
_cell.angle_beta   90.00
_cell.angle_gamma   90.00
#
_symmetry.space_group_name_H-M   'P 1'
#
loop_
_entity.id
_entity.type
_entity.pdbx_description
1 polymer ?
#
loop_
_entity_poly.entity_id
_entity_poly.type
_entity_poly.pdbx_seq_one_letter_code
_entity_poly.pdbx_strand_id
1 'polypeptide(L)'
;MTTVTELTPRFPKAAPFLARFLPRSKAAYWGLNASFCDLHAFLRHLHDTGWYGYLHAQLHEQDAHVLIFEGRAVAACSGQHTGELALGDLLNLFVAGAPLCAYSLEHDIAHALSGVGSRAWKFNLTEDFTGLHAGSDGASFYVGGQVVASMPVTMPYEGAFPAPLRPQTLILPKSLAGWAHHNYALTLRGRDALNPITPTHLHFRQQYGVGGTSLMKALSEGLTPAEYALRSDAALHEMEPLLSELVKNGFLKAAGS
;
A
#
# COMPACT_ATOMS: atom_id res chain seq x y z
N MET A 1 -22.15 30.37 1.50
CA MET A 1 -21.24 30.40 0.32
C MET A 1 -19.93 29.79 0.77
N THR A 2 -19.72 28.51 0.47
CA THR A 2 -18.42 27.85 0.67
C THR A 2 -17.47 28.41 -0.38
N THR A 3 -16.35 28.99 0.06
CA THR A 3 -15.29 29.45 -0.84
C THR A 3 -14.64 28.24 -1.48
N VAL A 4 -14.67 28.17 -2.81
CA VAL A 4 -13.96 27.12 -3.56
C VAL A 4 -12.46 27.33 -3.38
N THR A 5 -11.76 26.29 -2.92
CA THR A 5 -10.30 26.36 -2.72
C THR A 5 -9.57 26.17 -4.04
N GLU A 6 -8.70 27.10 -4.40
CA GLU A 6 -7.82 26.95 -5.57
C GLU A 6 -6.56 26.16 -5.19
N LEU A 7 -6.44 24.95 -5.74
CA LEU A 7 -5.29 24.08 -5.54
C LEU A 7 -4.26 24.28 -6.65
N THR A 8 -2.98 24.13 -6.32
CA THR A 8 -1.88 24.13 -7.30
C THR A 8 -1.40 22.71 -7.53
N PRO A 9 -1.25 22.21 -8.77
CA PRO A 9 -0.75 20.86 -9.02
C PRO A 9 0.72 20.72 -8.61
N ARG A 10 1.08 19.58 -8.01
CA ARG A 10 2.48 19.25 -7.72
C ARG A 10 3.21 18.71 -8.94
N PHE A 11 2.54 17.85 -9.72
CA PHE A 11 3.11 17.18 -10.88
C PHE A 11 2.29 17.44 -12.15
N PRO A 12 2.19 18.70 -12.61
CA PRO A 12 1.28 19.08 -13.70
C PRO A 12 1.54 18.37 -15.04
N LYS A 13 2.75 17.83 -15.24
CA LYS A 13 3.16 17.13 -16.46
C LYS A 13 3.22 15.61 -16.31
N ALA A 14 2.78 15.06 -15.17
CA ALA A 14 2.78 13.62 -14.96
C ALA A 14 1.87 12.93 -15.99
N ALA A 15 2.34 11.81 -16.53
CA ALA A 15 1.57 11.01 -17.47
C ALA A 15 0.35 10.36 -16.80
N PRO A 16 0.45 9.71 -15.63
CA PRO A 16 -0.71 9.17 -14.93
C PRO A 16 -1.67 10.26 -14.44
N PHE A 17 -2.98 10.00 -14.54
CA PHE A 17 -4.02 10.93 -14.07
C PHE A 17 -3.89 11.25 -12.59
N LEU A 18 -3.77 10.23 -11.74
CA LEU A 18 -3.67 10.41 -10.30
C LEU A 18 -2.55 11.41 -9.94
N ALA A 19 -1.33 11.16 -10.40
CA ALA A 19 -0.18 12.04 -10.14
C ALA A 19 -0.43 13.49 -10.61
N ARG A 20 -1.08 13.67 -11.77
CA ARG A 20 -1.36 15.00 -12.32
C ARG A 20 -2.32 15.81 -11.45
N PHE A 21 -3.28 15.14 -10.81
CA PHE A 21 -4.28 15.76 -9.94
C PHE A 21 -3.85 15.84 -8.47
N LEU A 22 -2.63 15.41 -8.11
CA LEU A 22 -2.11 15.60 -6.75
C LEU A 22 -1.76 17.07 -6.50
N PRO A 23 -2.35 17.72 -5.48
CA PRO A 23 -2.04 19.11 -5.17
C PRO A 23 -0.69 19.22 -4.46
N ARG A 24 -0.09 20.42 -4.57
CA ARG A 24 0.95 20.87 -3.66
C ARG A 24 0.34 20.99 -2.27
N SER A 25 0.86 20.19 -1.34
CA SER A 25 0.50 20.29 0.06
C SER A 25 1.73 20.18 0.94
N LYS A 26 1.55 20.47 2.23
CA LYS A 26 2.61 20.42 3.23
C LYS A 26 3.11 18.98 3.38
N ALA A 27 4.43 18.80 3.29
CA ALA A 27 5.04 17.54 3.67
C ALA A 27 4.90 17.36 5.18
N ALA A 28 4.19 16.32 5.60
CA ALA A 28 4.15 15.90 7.00
C ALA A 28 5.43 15.13 7.36
N TYR A 29 5.93 14.35 6.42
CA TYR A 29 7.18 13.59 6.54
C TYR A 29 7.97 13.72 5.23
N TRP A 30 9.27 13.93 5.33
CA TRP A 30 10.13 14.19 4.16
C TRP A 30 11.42 13.39 4.25
N GLY A 31 11.84 12.81 3.12
CA GLY A 31 13.12 12.13 3.01
C GLY A 31 13.23 10.83 3.82
N LEU A 32 12.11 10.16 4.12
CA LEU A 32 12.15 8.85 4.79
C LEU A 32 12.93 7.88 3.91
N ASN A 33 13.83 7.08 4.49
CA ASN A 33 14.69 6.18 3.74
C ASN A 33 14.82 4.83 4.46
N ALA A 34 14.95 3.75 3.68
CA ALA A 34 15.05 2.39 4.20
C ALA A 34 16.23 2.17 5.18
N SER A 35 17.27 3.01 5.13
CA SER A 35 18.41 2.93 6.07
C SER A 35 18.07 3.27 7.52
N PHE A 36 17.00 4.01 7.78
CA PHE A 36 16.63 4.44 9.14
C PHE A 36 15.13 4.46 9.43
N CYS A 37 14.28 4.27 8.42
CA CYS A 37 12.83 4.23 8.57
C CYS A 37 12.33 2.83 8.23
N ASP A 38 11.74 2.16 9.23
CA ASP A 38 10.93 0.97 8.99
C ASP A 38 9.63 1.40 8.31
N LEU A 39 9.48 1.04 7.02
CA LEU A 39 8.32 1.39 6.23
C LEU A 39 7.03 0.79 6.79
N HIS A 40 7.09 -0.43 7.33
CA HIS A 40 5.92 -1.09 7.88
C HIS A 40 5.43 -0.36 9.13
N ALA A 41 6.34 -0.02 10.05
CA ALA A 41 6.01 0.78 11.22
C ALA A 41 5.42 2.15 10.82
N PHE A 42 5.96 2.77 9.78
CA PHE A 42 5.43 4.02 9.25
C PHE A 42 4.02 3.88 8.66
N LEU A 43 3.78 2.86 7.82
CA LEU A 43 2.46 2.60 7.26
C LEU A 43 1.42 2.26 8.35
N ARG A 44 1.83 1.51 9.38
CA ARG A 44 1.00 1.25 10.57
C ARG A 44 0.65 2.54 11.31
N HIS A 45 1.63 3.43 11.50
CA HIS A 45 1.37 4.74 12.10
C HIS A 45 0.35 5.57 11.29
N LEU A 46 0.43 5.55 9.96
CA LEU A 46 -0.58 6.20 9.11
C LEU A 46 -1.95 5.54 9.26
N HIS A 47 -1.99 4.21 9.38
CA HIS A 47 -3.21 3.44 9.63
C HIS A 47 -3.88 3.83 10.95
N ASP A 48 -3.12 3.76 12.05
CA ASP A 48 -3.62 3.98 13.40
C ASP A 48 -4.09 5.43 13.63
N THR A 49 -3.53 6.38 12.86
CA THR A 49 -3.93 7.79 12.91
C THR A 49 -5.04 8.15 11.92
N GLY A 50 -5.53 7.20 11.12
CA GLY A 50 -6.54 7.45 10.09
C GLY A 50 -6.10 8.49 9.05
N TRP A 51 -4.81 8.50 8.71
CA TRP A 51 -4.19 9.60 7.97
C TRP A 51 -4.72 9.76 6.54
N TYR A 52 -4.76 11.01 6.05
CA TYR A 52 -5.17 11.37 4.69
C TYR A 52 -4.03 12.08 3.97
N GLY A 53 -3.71 11.62 2.76
CA GLY A 53 -2.69 12.27 1.96
C GLY A 53 -2.17 11.39 0.84
N TYR A 54 -0.96 11.67 0.38
CA TYR A 54 -0.28 10.79 -0.57
C TYR A 54 1.19 10.61 -0.22
N LEU A 55 1.69 9.44 -0.59
CA LEU A 55 3.09 9.07 -0.57
C LEU A 55 3.69 9.27 -1.96
N HIS A 56 4.95 9.70 -1.99
CA HIS A 56 5.72 9.84 -3.22
C HIS A 56 7.15 9.36 -2.99
N ALA A 57 7.61 8.44 -3.84
CA ALA A 57 8.99 8.01 -3.89
C ALA A 57 9.52 8.24 -5.31
N GLN A 58 10.76 8.71 -5.41
CA GLN A 58 11.41 8.93 -6.69
C GLN A 58 12.87 8.49 -6.63
N LEU A 59 13.33 7.76 -7.64
CA LEU A 59 14.72 7.38 -7.82
C LEU A 59 15.07 7.42 -9.31
N HIS A 60 16.04 8.27 -9.68
CA HIS A 60 16.36 8.56 -11.08
C HIS A 60 15.12 9.03 -11.87
N GLU A 61 14.75 8.29 -12.93
CA GLU A 61 13.60 8.57 -13.81
C GLU A 61 12.32 7.84 -13.39
N GLN A 62 12.36 7.05 -12.32
CA GLN A 62 11.19 6.34 -11.81
C GLN A 62 10.57 7.09 -10.64
N ASP A 63 9.25 7.23 -10.69
CA ASP A 63 8.44 7.82 -9.64
C ASP A 63 7.16 7.01 -9.40
N ALA A 64 6.77 6.92 -8.14
CA ALA A 64 5.53 6.26 -7.74
C ALA A 64 4.77 7.12 -6.72
N HIS A 65 3.46 7.15 -6.87
CA HIS A 65 2.53 7.92 -6.05
C HIS A 65 1.45 7.00 -5.51
N VAL A 66 1.20 7.06 -4.21
CA VAL A 66 0.17 6.26 -3.53
C VAL A 66 -0.72 7.18 -2.70
N LEU A 67 -2.01 7.21 -3.00
CA LEU A 67 -3.02 7.92 -2.22
C LEU A 67 -3.40 7.10 -0.99
N ILE A 68 -3.35 7.74 0.18
CA ILE A 68 -3.76 7.20 1.47
C ILE A 68 -5.06 7.87 1.91
N PHE A 69 -6.06 7.06 2.22
CA PHE A 69 -7.35 7.51 2.74
C PHE A 69 -7.69 6.68 3.97
N GLU A 70 -7.99 7.35 5.11
CA GLU A 70 -8.18 6.70 6.41
C GLU A 70 -7.06 5.72 6.75
N GLY A 71 -5.82 6.12 6.46
CA GLY A 71 -4.63 5.35 6.74
C GLY A 71 -4.44 4.10 5.86
N ARG A 72 -5.19 3.97 4.77
CA ARG A 72 -5.11 2.83 3.82
C ARG A 72 -4.71 3.30 2.44
N ALA A 73 -3.88 2.53 1.74
CA ALA A 73 -3.58 2.76 0.33
C ALA A 73 -4.82 2.45 -0.52
N VAL A 74 -5.33 3.42 -1.27
CA VAL A 74 -6.61 3.28 -2.00
C VAL A 74 -6.49 3.55 -3.50
N ALA A 75 -5.47 4.29 -3.92
CA ALA A 75 -5.13 4.49 -5.32
C ALA A 75 -3.62 4.63 -5.47
N ALA A 76 -3.06 4.20 -6.59
CA ALA A 76 -1.63 4.30 -6.84
C ALA A 76 -1.34 4.40 -8.34
N CYS A 77 -0.23 5.06 -8.68
CA CYS A 77 0.27 5.14 -10.05
C CYS A 77 1.79 5.28 -10.10
N SER A 78 2.40 4.71 -11.13
CA SER A 78 3.86 4.71 -11.38
C SER A 78 4.07 4.45 -12.86
N GLY A 79 4.69 5.36 -13.61
CA GLY A 79 4.89 5.19 -15.06
C GLY A 79 3.62 4.75 -15.81
N GLN A 80 3.55 3.48 -16.20
CA GLN A 80 2.39 2.86 -16.88
C GLN A 80 1.52 1.98 -15.95
N HIS A 81 1.94 1.75 -14.72
CA HIS A 81 1.23 0.96 -13.73
C HIS A 81 0.22 1.81 -12.94
N THR A 82 -0.88 1.16 -12.55
CA THR A 82 -1.88 1.73 -11.64
C THR A 82 -2.33 0.67 -10.63
N GLY A 83 -2.90 1.10 -9.51
CA GLY A 83 -3.38 0.20 -8.45
C GLY A 83 -2.24 -0.59 -7.81
N GLU A 84 -2.48 -1.87 -7.56
CA GLU A 84 -1.58 -2.74 -6.79
C GLU A 84 -0.15 -2.80 -7.36
N LEU A 85 0.00 -2.85 -8.69
CA LEU A 85 1.32 -2.86 -9.33
C LEU A 85 2.11 -1.58 -9.02
N ALA A 86 1.46 -0.43 -9.08
CA ALA A 86 2.10 0.86 -8.77
C ALA A 86 2.40 1.02 -7.27
N LEU A 87 1.55 0.48 -6.40
CA LEU A 87 1.85 0.38 -4.97
C LEU A 87 3.13 -0.44 -4.78
N GLY A 88 3.26 -1.54 -5.52
CA GLY A 88 4.46 -2.36 -5.51
C GLY A 88 5.71 -1.64 -6.00
N ASP A 89 5.60 -0.84 -7.05
CA ASP A 89 6.70 0.00 -7.54
C ASP A 89 7.19 0.98 -6.46
N LEU A 90 6.28 1.61 -5.71
CA LEU A 90 6.66 2.51 -4.61
C LEU A 90 7.50 1.78 -3.55
N LEU A 91 7.10 0.56 -3.17
CA LEU A 91 7.86 -0.23 -2.19
C LEU A 91 9.24 -0.60 -2.72
N ASN A 92 9.32 -1.03 -3.98
CA ASN A 92 10.58 -1.37 -4.63
C ASN A 92 11.52 -0.15 -4.67
N LEU A 93 11.00 1.02 -5.02
CA LEU A 93 11.77 2.27 -5.00
C LEU A 93 12.30 2.56 -3.61
N PHE A 94 11.47 2.48 -2.57
CA PHE A 94 11.90 2.73 -1.20
C PHE A 94 13.01 1.77 -0.74
N VAL A 95 12.86 0.46 -1.01
CA VAL A 95 13.87 -0.56 -0.70
C VAL A 95 15.16 -0.32 -1.49
N ALA A 96 15.07 0.16 -2.73
CA ALA A 96 16.21 0.57 -3.54
C ALA A 96 16.88 1.88 -3.06
N GLY A 97 16.38 2.49 -1.98
CA GLY A 97 16.95 3.68 -1.36
C GLY A 97 16.32 5.00 -1.83
N ALA A 98 15.20 4.97 -2.56
CA ALA A 98 14.46 6.18 -2.91
C ALA A 98 13.97 6.90 -1.63
N PRO A 99 14.16 8.23 -1.52
CA PRO A 99 13.55 8.99 -0.45
C PRO A 99 12.02 9.01 -0.61
N LEU A 100 11.31 8.59 0.43
CA LEU A 100 9.85 8.63 0.52
C LEU A 100 9.41 9.91 1.22
N CYS A 101 8.41 10.57 0.64
CA CYS A 101 7.78 11.75 1.19
C CYS A 101 6.28 11.50 1.37
N ALA A 102 5.71 12.01 2.46
CA ALA A 102 4.28 11.93 2.75
C ALA A 102 3.70 13.34 2.88
N TYR A 103 2.70 13.62 2.06
CA TYR A 103 2.08 14.94 1.92
C TYR A 103 0.63 14.87 2.39
N SER A 104 0.28 15.66 3.40
CA SER A 104 -1.06 15.65 3.97
C SER A 104 -2.07 16.28 3.02
N LEU A 105 -3.28 15.74 3.01
CA LEU A 105 -4.42 16.30 2.29
C LEU A 105 -5.60 16.48 3.25
N GLU A 106 -6.52 17.36 2.90
CA GLU A 106 -7.83 17.41 3.52
C GLU A 106 -8.65 16.18 3.13
N HIS A 107 -9.54 15.74 4.04
CA HIS A 107 -10.39 14.57 3.87
C HIS A 107 -11.11 14.55 2.52
N ASP A 108 -11.82 15.64 2.20
CA ASP A 108 -12.66 15.74 1.01
C ASP A 108 -11.85 15.66 -0.29
N ILE A 109 -10.66 16.24 -0.31
CA ILE A 109 -9.75 16.18 -1.45
C ILE A 109 -9.19 14.76 -1.61
N ALA A 110 -8.77 14.12 -0.52
CA ALA A 110 -8.31 12.73 -0.55
C ALA A 110 -9.43 11.77 -0.99
N HIS A 111 -10.67 11.98 -0.54
CA HIS A 111 -11.81 11.16 -0.94
C HIS A 111 -12.10 11.31 -2.44
N ALA A 112 -12.21 12.55 -2.93
CA ALA A 112 -12.47 12.83 -4.34
C ALA A 112 -11.39 12.22 -5.26
N LEU A 113 -10.13 12.18 -4.82
CA LEU A 113 -9.02 11.56 -5.57
C LEU A 113 -9.04 10.03 -5.57
N SER A 114 -9.75 9.39 -4.64
CA SER A 114 -9.75 7.93 -4.51
C SER A 114 -10.38 7.20 -5.70
N GLY A 115 -11.20 7.89 -6.50
CA GLY A 115 -11.74 7.41 -7.76
C GLY A 115 -10.80 7.53 -8.96
N VAL A 116 -9.65 8.18 -8.82
CA VAL A 116 -8.75 8.48 -9.95
C VAL A 116 -7.88 7.26 -10.28
N GLY A 117 -8.39 6.44 -11.20
CA GLY A 117 -7.69 5.29 -11.77
C GLY A 117 -7.00 5.59 -13.12
N SER A 118 -6.82 4.54 -13.92
CA SER A 118 -6.17 4.64 -15.25
C SER A 118 -7.07 5.17 -16.36
N ARG A 119 -8.39 5.27 -16.13
CA ARG A 119 -9.37 5.68 -17.15
C ARG A 119 -10.38 6.67 -16.57
N ALA A 120 -10.68 7.70 -17.35
CA ALA A 120 -11.78 8.60 -17.09
C ALA A 120 -13.10 8.01 -17.62
N TRP A 121 -14.19 8.31 -16.94
CA TRP A 121 -15.53 7.91 -17.32
C TRP A 121 -16.18 9.00 -18.15
N LYS A 122 -17.11 8.62 -19.02
CA LYS A 122 -17.95 9.61 -19.72
C LYS A 122 -18.73 10.41 -18.68
N PHE A 123 -18.76 11.72 -18.87
CA PHE A 123 -19.31 12.66 -17.93
C PHE A 123 -20.83 12.55 -17.82
N ASN A 124 -21.33 12.39 -16.60
CA ASN A 124 -22.72 12.60 -16.23
C ASN A 124 -22.74 13.12 -14.78
N LEU A 125 -22.77 14.43 -14.61
CA LEU A 125 -22.78 15.06 -13.29
C LEU A 125 -24.15 14.86 -12.65
N THR A 126 -24.22 14.04 -11.62
CA THR A 126 -25.41 13.90 -10.77
C THR A 126 -25.39 14.93 -9.65
N GLU A 127 -26.56 15.24 -9.08
CA GLU A 127 -26.69 16.20 -7.97
C GLU A 127 -25.97 15.76 -6.69
N ASP A 128 -25.60 14.48 -6.58
CA ASP A 128 -24.89 13.87 -5.45
C ASP A 128 -23.44 13.46 -5.80
N PHE A 129 -22.92 13.90 -6.95
CA PHE A 129 -21.62 13.47 -7.45
C PHE A 129 -20.49 13.75 -6.45
N THR A 130 -19.67 12.73 -6.18
CA THR A 130 -18.45 12.84 -5.38
C THR A 130 -17.30 12.28 -6.19
N GLY A 131 -16.22 13.04 -6.35
CA GLY A 131 -15.11 12.67 -7.22
C GLY A 131 -14.47 13.86 -7.92
N LEU A 132 -13.73 13.58 -8.97
CA LEU A 132 -13.03 14.58 -9.77
C LEU A 132 -13.65 14.66 -11.17
N HIS A 133 -13.88 15.87 -11.65
CA HIS A 133 -14.21 16.14 -13.05
C HIS A 133 -13.10 17.01 -13.65
N ALA A 134 -12.67 16.69 -14.87
CA ALA A 134 -11.63 17.45 -15.56
C ALA A 134 -11.93 17.61 -17.04
N GLY A 135 -11.57 18.78 -17.58
CA GLY A 135 -11.76 19.12 -18.99
C GLY A 135 -10.76 20.15 -19.47
N SER A 136 -11.15 20.94 -20.48
CA SER A 136 -10.30 22.01 -21.04
C SER A 136 -10.03 23.14 -20.05
N ASP A 137 -10.94 23.34 -19.10
CA ASP A 137 -10.95 24.53 -18.22
C ASP A 137 -10.28 24.26 -16.86
N GLY A 138 -9.82 23.03 -16.64
CA GLY A 138 -9.20 22.59 -15.39
C GLY A 138 -9.90 21.37 -14.80
N ALA A 139 -9.63 21.12 -13.53
CA ALA A 139 -10.22 20.06 -12.74
C ALA A 139 -11.00 20.63 -11.55
N SER A 140 -12.16 20.05 -11.27
CA SER A 140 -13.03 20.40 -10.16
C SER A 140 -13.25 19.18 -9.27
N PHE A 141 -13.13 19.38 -7.96
CA PHE A 141 -13.29 18.37 -6.94
C PHE A 141 -14.68 18.52 -6.32
N TYR A 142 -15.45 17.45 -6.32
CA TYR A 142 -16.84 17.43 -5.87
C TYR A 142 -17.01 16.54 -4.65
N VAL A 143 -17.85 17.00 -3.71
CA VAL A 143 -18.38 16.21 -2.59
C VAL A 143 -19.88 16.45 -2.50
N GLY A 144 -20.68 15.39 -2.68
CA GLY A 144 -22.15 15.48 -2.64
C GLY A 144 -22.72 16.55 -3.59
N GLY A 145 -22.17 16.66 -4.80
CA GLY A 145 -22.58 17.63 -5.82
C GLY A 145 -22.01 19.05 -5.65
N GLN A 146 -21.32 19.35 -4.56
CA GLN A 146 -20.70 20.66 -4.33
C GLN A 146 -19.24 20.68 -4.73
N VAL A 147 -18.83 21.73 -5.45
CA VAL A 147 -17.41 21.97 -5.74
C VAL A 147 -16.72 22.46 -4.48
N VAL A 148 -15.77 21.66 -3.97
CA VAL A 148 -14.97 21.98 -2.78
C VAL A 148 -13.62 22.60 -3.15
N ALA A 149 -13.09 22.26 -4.32
CA ALA A 149 -11.85 22.80 -4.83
C ALA A 149 -11.76 22.76 -6.36
N SER A 150 -10.88 23.59 -6.90
CA SER A 150 -10.50 23.60 -8.32
C SER A 150 -8.99 23.50 -8.47
N MET A 151 -8.52 23.03 -9.62
CA MET A 151 -7.10 22.93 -9.94
C MET A 151 -6.86 23.19 -11.43
N PRO A 152 -5.82 23.96 -11.81
CA PRO A 152 -5.54 24.31 -13.20
C PRO A 152 -4.82 23.15 -13.94
N VAL A 153 -5.43 21.97 -13.92
CA VAL A 153 -4.96 20.77 -14.65
C VAL A 153 -5.97 20.47 -15.74
N THR A 154 -5.54 20.59 -16.99
CA THR A 154 -6.40 20.38 -18.14
C THR A 154 -6.24 18.98 -18.72
N MET A 155 -7.30 18.53 -19.37
CA MET A 155 -7.37 17.27 -20.10
C MET A 155 -7.77 17.53 -21.55
N PRO A 156 -7.25 16.75 -22.53
CA PRO A 156 -7.61 16.91 -23.93
C PRO A 156 -9.06 16.53 -24.23
N TYR A 157 -9.70 15.80 -23.32
CA TYR A 157 -11.12 15.43 -23.37
C TYR A 157 -11.71 15.54 -21.97
N GLU A 158 -13.03 15.76 -21.92
CA GLU A 158 -13.77 15.79 -20.67
C GLU A 158 -13.87 14.39 -20.05
N GLY A 159 -13.67 14.31 -18.73
CA GLY A 159 -13.68 13.05 -18.01
C GLY A 159 -14.04 13.21 -16.54
N ALA A 160 -14.75 12.21 -16.01
CA ALA A 160 -15.07 12.10 -14.59
C ALA A 160 -14.37 10.89 -13.94
N PHE A 161 -14.06 11.03 -12.67
CA PHE A 161 -13.46 10.03 -11.79
C PHE A 161 -14.31 9.96 -10.52
N PRO A 162 -15.42 9.19 -10.53
CA PRO A 162 -16.29 9.07 -9.38
C PRO A 162 -15.54 8.39 -8.22
N ALA A 163 -15.56 9.02 -7.06
CA ALA A 163 -15.01 8.41 -5.85
C ALA A 163 -15.99 7.38 -5.30
N PRO A 164 -15.54 6.15 -4.97
CA PRO A 164 -16.39 5.18 -4.31
C PRO A 164 -16.80 5.69 -2.91
N LEU A 165 -18.02 5.35 -2.49
CA LEU A 165 -18.51 5.66 -1.14
C LEU A 165 -17.59 5.12 -0.04
N ARG A 166 -16.93 3.98 -0.31
CA ARG A 166 -15.90 3.37 0.52
C ARG A 166 -14.71 2.99 -0.36
N PRO A 167 -13.63 3.79 -0.34
CA PRO A 167 -12.41 3.47 -1.06
C PRO A 167 -11.89 2.09 -0.70
N GLN A 168 -11.65 1.25 -1.71
CA GLN A 168 -11.12 -0.09 -1.50
C GLN A 168 -9.63 -0.03 -1.24
N THR A 169 -9.18 -0.80 -0.26
CA THR A 169 -7.75 -0.89 0.05
C THR A 169 -7.06 -1.69 -1.04
N LEU A 170 -6.00 -1.12 -1.62
CA LEU A 170 -5.12 -1.83 -2.53
C LEU A 170 -4.41 -2.93 -1.75
N ILE A 171 -4.48 -4.15 -2.28
CA ILE A 171 -3.76 -5.29 -1.73
C ILE A 171 -2.40 -5.32 -2.41
N LEU A 172 -1.35 -5.59 -1.64
CA LEU A 172 -0.02 -5.74 -2.21
C LEU A 172 0.02 -6.92 -3.20
N PRO A 173 0.59 -6.75 -4.41
CA PRO A 173 0.77 -7.85 -5.34
C PRO A 173 1.57 -8.98 -4.67
N LYS A 174 1.15 -10.21 -4.93
CA LYS A 174 1.78 -11.44 -4.42
C LYS A 174 3.29 -11.50 -4.64
N SER A 175 3.86 -10.78 -5.61
CA SER A 175 5.31 -10.76 -5.89
C SER A 175 6.14 -10.02 -4.85
N LEU A 176 5.56 -9.07 -4.10
CA LEU A 176 6.24 -8.33 -3.03
C LEU A 176 5.96 -8.87 -1.64
N ALA A 177 4.94 -9.72 -1.53
CA ALA A 177 4.68 -10.62 -0.41
C ALA A 177 4.91 -12.09 -0.81
N GLY A 178 5.84 -12.36 -1.74
CA GLY A 178 6.03 -13.69 -2.34
C GLY A 178 6.23 -14.77 -1.28
N TRP A 179 7.07 -14.46 -0.29
CA TRP A 179 7.30 -15.33 0.86
C TRP A 179 6.01 -15.68 1.63
N ALA A 180 5.07 -14.74 1.78
CA ALA A 180 3.86 -14.94 2.55
C ALA A 180 2.86 -15.90 1.88
N HIS A 181 3.01 -16.12 0.57
CA HIS A 181 2.19 -17.02 -0.22
C HIS A 181 2.94 -18.27 -0.71
N HIS A 182 4.21 -18.43 -0.34
CA HIS A 182 4.96 -19.64 -0.63
C HIS A 182 4.58 -20.77 0.32
N ASN A 183 4.57 -22.00 -0.23
CA ASN A 183 4.55 -23.19 0.59
C ASN A 183 5.94 -23.45 1.15
N TYR A 184 6.01 -23.73 2.45
CA TYR A 184 7.24 -24.12 3.11
C TYR A 184 7.18 -25.60 3.45
N ALA A 185 8.22 -26.33 3.07
CA ALA A 185 8.37 -27.72 3.46
C ALA A 185 9.30 -27.83 4.67
N LEU A 186 8.91 -28.63 5.65
CA LEU A 186 9.78 -28.94 6.78
C LEU A 186 10.94 -29.82 6.32
N THR A 187 12.14 -29.49 6.76
CA THR A 187 13.30 -30.37 6.66
C THR A 187 13.19 -31.48 7.71
N LEU A 188 14.15 -32.41 7.73
CA LEU A 188 14.26 -33.41 8.80
C LEU A 188 14.35 -32.72 10.19
N ARG A 189 15.20 -31.70 10.29
CA ARG A 189 15.35 -30.88 11.51
C ARG A 189 14.05 -30.18 11.89
N GLY A 190 13.29 -29.68 10.90
CA GLY A 190 11.98 -29.09 11.11
C GLY A 190 10.96 -30.08 11.69
N ARG A 191 10.95 -31.31 11.18
CA ARG A 191 10.08 -32.38 11.69
C ARG A 191 10.45 -32.78 13.12
N ASP A 192 11.74 -32.88 13.43
CA ASP A 192 12.22 -33.16 14.78
C ASP A 192 11.80 -32.06 15.77
N ALA A 193 11.88 -30.79 15.36
CA ALA A 193 11.43 -29.66 16.17
C ALA A 193 9.93 -29.69 16.52
N LEU A 194 9.10 -30.37 15.73
CA LEU A 194 7.68 -30.57 16.03
C LEU A 194 7.40 -31.84 16.87
N ASN A 195 8.37 -32.71 17.08
CA ASN A 195 8.19 -33.95 17.84
C ASN A 195 8.50 -33.74 19.34
N PRO A 196 7.49 -33.79 20.24
CA PRO A 196 7.66 -33.45 21.66
C PRO A 196 8.69 -34.28 22.43
N ILE A 197 9.05 -35.45 21.90
CA ILE A 197 9.95 -36.41 22.56
C ILE A 197 11.41 -36.06 22.27
N THR A 198 11.69 -35.20 21.28
CA THR A 198 13.07 -34.90 20.88
C THR A 198 13.68 -33.75 21.70
N PRO A 199 15.00 -33.76 21.94
CA PRO A 199 15.72 -32.62 22.49
C PRO A 199 15.60 -31.37 21.61
N THR A 200 15.51 -31.55 20.29
CA THR A 200 15.33 -30.48 19.30
C THR A 200 14.03 -29.73 19.55
N HIS A 201 12.94 -30.41 19.90
CA HIS A 201 11.67 -29.76 20.22
C HIS A 201 11.75 -28.87 21.46
N LEU A 202 12.41 -29.34 22.52
CA LEU A 202 12.58 -28.55 23.74
C LEU A 202 13.39 -27.29 23.46
N HIS A 203 14.48 -27.41 22.72
CA HIS A 203 15.31 -26.27 22.34
C HIS A 203 14.56 -25.29 21.42
N PHE A 204 13.84 -25.81 20.43
CA PHE A 204 13.03 -25.01 19.53
C PHE A 204 11.97 -24.20 20.27
N ARG A 205 11.25 -24.85 21.19
CA ARG A 205 10.22 -24.18 22.01
C ARG A 205 10.82 -23.12 22.94
N GLN A 206 12.02 -23.36 23.47
CA GLN A 206 12.73 -22.36 24.27
C GLN A 206 13.16 -21.14 23.44
N GLN A 207 13.59 -21.35 22.20
CA GLN A 207 14.09 -20.28 21.32
C GLN A 207 12.96 -19.46 20.67
N TYR A 208 11.94 -20.13 20.11
CA TYR A 208 10.90 -19.49 19.29
C TYR A 208 9.50 -19.45 19.95
N GLY A 209 9.38 -20.04 21.13
CA GLY A 209 8.14 -20.02 21.90
C GLY A 209 6.96 -20.75 21.26
N VAL A 210 5.77 -20.44 21.78
CA VAL A 210 4.49 -21.03 21.32
C VAL A 210 4.13 -20.54 19.92
N GLY A 211 4.37 -19.26 19.63
CA GLY A 211 4.13 -18.67 18.31
C GLY A 211 4.90 -19.36 17.19
N GLY A 212 6.23 -19.52 17.37
CA GLY A 212 7.05 -20.22 16.37
C GLY A 212 6.68 -21.69 16.20
N THR A 213 6.26 -22.36 17.28
CA THR A 213 5.78 -23.75 17.23
C THR A 213 4.44 -23.86 16.49
N SER A 214 3.52 -22.92 16.73
CA SER A 214 2.21 -22.86 16.06
C SER A 214 2.37 -22.58 14.57
N LEU A 215 3.23 -21.63 14.19
CA LEU A 215 3.55 -21.33 12.80
C LEU A 215 4.14 -22.56 12.10
N MET A 216 5.17 -23.20 12.66
CA MET A 216 5.77 -24.41 12.08
C MET A 216 4.75 -25.54 11.86
N LYS A 217 3.83 -25.72 12.80
CA LYS A 217 2.75 -26.71 12.68
C LYS A 217 1.81 -26.36 11.53
N ALA A 218 1.37 -25.11 11.42
CA ALA A 218 0.50 -24.66 10.33
C ALA A 218 1.16 -24.83 8.95
N LEU A 219 2.45 -24.50 8.83
CA LEU A 219 3.21 -24.72 7.59
C LEU A 219 3.32 -26.22 7.26
N SER A 220 3.48 -27.08 8.27
CA SER A 220 3.51 -28.54 8.07
C SER A 220 2.17 -29.12 7.59
N GLU A 221 1.07 -28.44 7.91
CA GLU A 221 -0.29 -28.76 7.47
C GLU A 221 -0.62 -28.18 6.08
N GLY A 222 0.35 -27.51 5.44
CA GLY A 222 0.23 -26.99 4.08
C GLY A 222 -0.37 -25.60 3.97
N LEU A 223 -0.50 -24.87 5.09
CA LEU A 223 -0.90 -23.45 5.03
C LEU A 223 0.28 -22.60 4.58
N THR A 224 -0.02 -21.55 3.81
CA THR A 224 0.90 -20.44 3.58
C THR A 224 0.95 -19.51 4.80
N PRO A 225 2.02 -18.72 4.99
CA PRO A 225 2.09 -17.73 6.07
C PRO A 225 0.91 -16.75 6.09
N ALA A 226 0.41 -16.33 4.91
CA ALA A 226 -0.77 -15.46 4.79
C ALA A 226 -2.06 -16.14 5.27
N GLU A 227 -2.27 -17.41 4.95
CA GLU A 227 -3.43 -18.17 5.43
C GLU A 227 -3.35 -18.42 6.94
N TYR A 228 -2.15 -18.65 7.47
CA TYR A 228 -1.94 -18.76 8.90
C TYR A 228 -2.22 -17.44 9.61
N ALA A 229 -1.69 -16.32 9.11
CA ALA A 229 -1.93 -14.97 9.63
C ALA A 229 -3.43 -14.65 9.72
N LEU A 230 -4.18 -14.95 8.65
CA LEU A 230 -5.63 -14.74 8.61
C LEU A 230 -6.39 -15.58 9.66
N ARG A 231 -5.94 -16.80 9.95
CA ARG A 231 -6.60 -17.72 10.89
C ARG A 231 -6.23 -17.47 12.35
N SER A 232 -5.05 -16.91 12.60
CA SER A 232 -4.49 -16.75 13.94
C SER A 232 -4.44 -15.30 14.43
N ASP A 233 -4.94 -14.35 13.63
CA ASP A 233 -4.85 -12.91 13.87
C ASP A 233 -3.40 -12.44 14.10
N ALA A 234 -2.44 -13.19 13.55
CA ALA A 234 -1.02 -12.92 13.69
C ALA A 234 -0.54 -12.04 12.55
N ALA A 235 0.33 -11.08 12.85
CA ALA A 235 0.72 -10.08 11.89
C ALA A 235 1.85 -10.56 10.96
N LEU A 236 1.66 -10.45 9.63
CA LEU A 236 2.62 -10.93 8.63
C LEU A 236 4.04 -10.38 8.82
N HIS A 237 4.19 -9.11 9.18
CA HIS A 237 5.49 -8.48 9.38
C HIS A 237 6.32 -9.10 10.52
N GLU A 238 5.68 -9.67 11.54
CA GLU A 238 6.39 -10.39 12.62
C GLU A 238 6.83 -11.78 12.16
N MET A 239 6.14 -12.35 11.16
CA MET A 239 6.43 -13.67 10.61
C MET A 239 7.62 -13.67 9.66
N GLU A 240 7.84 -12.60 8.90
CA GLU A 240 8.92 -12.52 7.92
C GLU A 240 10.32 -12.75 8.52
N PRO A 241 10.75 -12.05 9.59
CA PRO A 241 12.06 -12.29 10.20
C PRO A 241 12.14 -13.69 10.82
N LEU A 242 11.05 -14.17 11.42
CA LEU A 242 10.98 -15.52 11.99
C LEU A 242 11.15 -16.60 10.91
N LEU A 243 10.44 -16.48 9.79
CA LEU A 243 10.55 -17.41 8.66
C LEU A 243 11.95 -17.39 8.06
N SER A 244 12.55 -16.22 7.91
CA SER A 244 13.93 -16.08 7.43
C SER A 244 14.92 -16.80 8.35
N GLU A 245 14.77 -16.65 9.67
CA GLU A 245 15.59 -17.34 10.65
C GLU A 245 15.38 -18.87 10.61
N LEU A 246 14.13 -19.33 10.49
CA LEU A 246 13.81 -20.76 10.39
C LEU A 246 14.37 -21.41 9.13
N VAL A 247 14.36 -20.70 8.00
CA VAL A 247 15.00 -21.15 6.75
C VAL A 247 16.52 -21.17 6.90
N LYS A 248 17.11 -20.10 7.43
CA LYS A 248 18.56 -19.99 7.65
C LYS A 248 19.08 -21.08 8.60
N ASN A 249 18.33 -21.40 9.64
CA ASN A 249 18.66 -22.46 10.59
C ASN A 249 18.28 -23.87 10.08
N GLY A 250 17.75 -23.97 8.85
CA GLY A 250 17.48 -25.23 8.19
C GLY A 250 16.30 -26.01 8.77
N PHE A 251 15.36 -25.35 9.46
CA PHE A 251 14.08 -25.97 9.87
C PHE A 251 13.09 -26.03 8.70
N LEU A 252 13.12 -25.04 7.82
CA LEU A 252 12.24 -24.92 6.67
C LEU A 252 13.05 -24.82 5.37
N LYS A 253 12.43 -25.21 4.27
CA LYS A 253 12.85 -24.87 2.91
C LYS A 253 11.65 -24.30 2.16
N ALA A 254 11.86 -23.26 1.35
CA ALA A 254 10.85 -22.87 0.37
C ALA A 254 10.63 -24.06 -0.57
N ALA A 255 9.39 -24.52 -0.70
CA ALA A 255 9.07 -25.47 -1.75
C ALA A 255 9.24 -24.72 -3.08
N GLY A 256 10.11 -25.22 -3.96
CA GLY A 256 10.27 -24.64 -5.29
C GLY A 256 8.90 -24.56 -5.97
N SER A 257 8.62 -23.40 -6.56
CA SER A 257 7.49 -23.15 -7.46
C SER A 257 7.38 -24.21 -8.54
#